data_AF-A0A6G0UYB9-F1
#
_entry.id   AF-A0A6G0UYB9-F1
#
_cell.length_a   1.000
_cell.length_b   1.000
_cell.length_c   1.000
_cell.angle_alpha   90.00
_cell.angle_beta   90.00
_cell.angle_gamma   90.00
#
_symmetry.space_group_name_H-M   'P 1'
#
loop_
_entity.id
_entity.type
_entity.pdbx_description
1 polymer ?
#
loop_
_entity_poly.entity_id
_entity_poly.type
_entity_poly.pdbx_seq_one_letter_code
_entity_poly.pdbx_strand_id
1 'polypeptide(L)'
;MRIKIKRGQIQIDYLTFILSLCIVSLIVHFFSNHVDEGIVESPKAELNESRNPGFCVDEEHQNCIPPFRKFDNKYRIAEKFNLAACVIEKSMSTVLAAIMCLLHDEQAFRLANRTLTTDMWENRFCKEKNEFNSVKTILTTTKRKLEDLTLFTIVRNPVDRFLSGFVDKCILEKKRNLNPNKCYGCERNITCFLQEEYQRAKKIASGGSLGWSYEDIHFFPQNWHCEMHTYIQYFKFINYRSKTKEEYSKMLEELGGLLLSSGVPGTLVDSVTSELKKTRTGHATVGVPERIYFSKKLKSDKTAMDLLIKLYYYDFVLFGFPFPDVPR
;
A
#
# COMPACT_ATOMS: atom_id res chain seq x y z
N MET A 1 -61.13 46.90 40.79
CA MET A 1 -60.23 46.58 41.92
C MET A 1 -59.38 45.37 41.55
N ARG A 2 -58.17 45.55 41.01
CA ARG A 2 -57.17 44.48 40.80
C ARG A 2 -55.76 45.05 40.98
N ILE A 3 -54.92 44.20 41.55
CA ILE A 3 -53.71 44.45 42.32
C ILE A 3 -52.52 44.81 41.41
N LYS A 4 -51.68 45.74 41.89
CA LYS A 4 -50.41 46.16 41.26
C LYS A 4 -49.36 45.04 41.32
N ILE A 5 -48.71 44.76 40.20
CA ILE A 5 -47.46 43.99 40.13
C ILE A 5 -46.32 44.98 39.83
N LYS A 6 -45.31 45.07 40.70
CA LYS A 6 -44.07 45.83 40.45
C LYS A 6 -43.11 44.98 39.62
N ARG A 7 -42.60 45.58 38.53
CA ARG A 7 -41.52 45.07 37.67
C ARG A 7 -40.21 44.96 38.45
N GLY A 8 -39.59 43.78 38.46
CA GLY A 8 -38.17 43.59 38.72
C GLY A 8 -37.42 43.60 37.39
N GLN A 9 -36.44 44.48 37.26
CA GLN A 9 -35.64 44.69 36.06
C GLN A 9 -34.35 43.87 36.24
N ILE A 10 -34.16 42.82 35.43
CA ILE A 10 -32.89 42.09 35.38
C ILE A 10 -31.94 42.95 34.56
N GLN A 11 -31.00 43.59 35.25
CA GLN A 11 -29.91 44.32 34.64
C GLN A 11 -28.80 43.30 34.35
N ILE A 12 -28.78 42.77 33.12
CA ILE A 12 -27.66 41.95 32.65
C ILE A 12 -26.52 42.92 32.40
N ASP A 13 -25.50 42.85 33.26
CA ASP A 13 -24.31 43.68 33.17
C ASP A 13 -23.61 43.40 31.84
N TYR A 14 -23.62 44.38 30.93
CA TYR A 14 -23.01 44.28 29.60
C TYR A 14 -21.54 43.84 29.68
N LEU A 15 -20.86 44.19 30.78
CA LEU A 15 -19.50 43.78 31.08
C LEU A 15 -19.37 42.25 31.28
N THR A 16 -20.35 41.62 31.95
CA THR A 16 -20.33 40.16 32.19
C THR A 16 -20.63 39.36 30.92
N PHE A 17 -21.50 39.88 30.04
CA PHE A 17 -21.79 39.25 28.76
C PHE A 17 -20.59 39.35 27.80
N ILE A 18 -19.94 40.52 27.73
CA ILE A 18 -18.72 40.72 26.93
C ILE A 18 -17.55 39.90 27.48
N LEU A 19 -17.35 39.82 28.81
CA LEU A 19 -16.33 38.94 29.38
C LEU A 19 -16.57 37.47 29.02
N SER A 20 -17.83 37.00 29.02
CA SER A 20 -18.15 35.62 28.66
C SER A 20 -17.85 35.32 27.18
N LEU A 21 -18.12 36.26 26.26
CA LEU A 21 -17.80 36.13 24.83
C LEU A 21 -16.30 36.22 24.56
N CYS A 22 -15.57 37.06 25.30
CA CYS A 22 -14.11 37.13 25.24
C CYS A 22 -13.46 35.86 25.80
N ILE A 23 -13.99 35.27 26.87
CA ILE A 23 -13.50 34.00 27.42
C ILE A 23 -13.78 32.84 26.46
N VAL A 24 -14.96 32.78 25.85
CA VAL A 24 -15.27 31.76 24.82
C VAL A 24 -14.41 31.95 23.57
N SER A 25 -14.18 33.19 23.12
CA SER A 25 -13.25 33.45 21.99
C SER A 25 -11.80 33.14 22.35
N LEU A 26 -11.34 33.48 23.56
CA LEU A 26 -10.00 33.11 24.03
C LEU A 26 -9.84 31.61 24.17
N ILE A 27 -10.87 30.89 24.66
CA ILE A 27 -10.89 29.42 24.73
C ILE A 27 -10.88 28.82 23.33
N VAL A 28 -11.68 29.31 22.39
CA VAL A 28 -11.67 28.85 20.98
C VAL A 28 -10.33 29.18 20.31
N HIS A 29 -9.70 30.31 20.61
CA HIS A 29 -8.37 30.66 20.08
C HIS A 29 -7.25 29.85 20.74
N PHE A 30 -7.35 29.56 22.04
CA PHE A 30 -6.42 28.73 22.79
C PHE A 30 -6.53 27.25 22.39
N PHE A 31 -7.72 26.76 22.04
CA PHE A 31 -7.94 25.41 21.51
C PHE A 31 -7.75 25.29 19.98
N SER A 32 -7.86 26.38 19.21
CA SER A 32 -7.53 26.36 17.76
C SER A 32 -6.03 26.46 17.49
N ASN A 33 -5.23 26.97 18.44
CA ASN A 33 -3.78 27.13 18.29
C ASN A 33 -2.94 25.96 18.85
N HIS A 34 -3.58 24.83 19.18
CA HIS A 34 -2.87 23.60 19.62
C HIS A 34 -3.32 22.35 18.86
N VAL A 35 -3.52 22.48 17.55
CA VAL A 35 -3.24 21.37 16.64
C VAL A 35 -1.87 21.67 16.05
N ASP A 36 -0.83 21.34 16.80
CA ASP A 36 0.45 21.05 16.16
C ASP A 36 0.18 19.86 15.24
N GLU A 37 0.04 20.14 13.94
CA GLU A 37 0.43 19.18 12.91
C GLU A 37 1.93 18.97 13.07
N GLY A 38 2.28 18.16 14.08
CA GLY A 38 3.61 17.65 14.23
C GLY A 38 3.94 16.94 12.94
N ILE A 39 4.86 17.52 12.17
CA ILE A 39 5.67 16.80 11.21
C ILE A 39 6.34 15.73 12.07
N VAL A 40 5.74 14.55 12.11
CA VAL A 40 6.42 13.36 12.58
C VAL A 40 7.56 13.21 11.59
N GLU A 41 8.77 13.60 12.00
CA GLU A 41 9.98 13.25 11.27
C GLU A 41 9.87 11.76 10.95
N SER A 42 9.89 11.44 9.65
CA SER A 42 9.89 10.04 9.24
C SER A 42 11.02 9.35 10.01
N PRO A 43 10.81 8.15 10.55
CA PRO A 43 11.90 7.38 11.11
C PRO A 43 13.04 7.41 10.09
N LYS A 44 14.18 8.00 10.45
CA LYS A 44 15.38 7.92 9.63
C LYS A 44 15.65 6.43 9.52
N ALA A 45 15.23 5.82 8.41
CA ALA A 45 15.64 4.48 8.09
C ALA A 45 17.16 4.56 8.08
N GLU A 46 17.82 3.91 9.04
CA GLU A 46 19.26 3.78 9.06
C GLU A 46 19.63 2.98 7.80
N LEU A 47 19.86 3.71 6.71
CA LEU A 47 20.35 3.18 5.45
C LEU A 47 21.75 2.67 5.74
N ASN A 48 21.89 1.36 5.83
CA ASN A 48 23.18 0.72 6.01
C ASN A 48 24.07 1.10 4.80
N GLU A 49 25.07 1.97 5.01
CA GLU A 49 25.91 2.59 3.95
C GLU A 49 26.53 1.54 3.00
N SER A 50 26.75 0.33 3.49
CA SER A 50 27.32 -0.80 2.72
C SER A 50 26.50 -1.25 1.50
N ARG A 51 25.29 -0.73 1.27
CA ARG A 51 24.42 -1.07 0.12
C ARG A 51 24.08 0.10 -0.79
N ASN A 52 24.64 1.30 -0.59
CA ASN A 52 24.27 2.47 -1.40
C ASN A 52 25.19 2.58 -2.63
N PRO A 53 24.71 2.32 -3.86
CA PRO A 53 25.55 2.36 -5.05
C PRO A 53 25.79 3.79 -5.57
N GLY A 54 25.44 4.84 -4.80
CA GLY A 54 25.60 6.24 -5.20
C GLY A 54 24.42 6.80 -6.01
N PHE A 55 23.37 6.02 -6.28
CA PHE A 55 22.25 6.44 -7.15
C PHE A 55 21.46 7.66 -6.66
N CYS A 56 21.43 7.86 -5.34
CA CYS A 56 20.69 8.96 -4.70
C CYS A 56 21.59 9.83 -3.81
N VAL A 57 22.91 9.78 -4.07
CA VAL A 57 23.92 10.53 -3.30
C VAL A 57 24.27 11.80 -4.04
N ASP A 58 23.33 12.74 -4.07
CA ASP A 58 23.62 14.16 -4.17
C ASP A 58 23.22 14.83 -2.85
N GLU A 59 23.85 15.97 -2.51
CA GLU A 59 23.71 16.67 -1.22
C GLU A 59 22.25 17.00 -0.84
N GLU A 60 21.31 16.86 -1.78
CA GLU A 60 19.88 17.13 -1.60
C GLU A 60 18.94 15.93 -1.83
N HIS A 61 19.43 14.72 -2.12
CA HIS A 61 18.60 13.55 -2.50
C HIS A 61 17.65 13.83 -3.70
N GLN A 62 17.96 14.80 -4.56
CA GLN A 62 17.03 15.34 -5.58
C GLN A 62 16.68 14.36 -6.71
N ASN A 63 17.53 13.35 -6.91
CA ASN A 63 17.41 12.41 -8.01
C ASN A 63 16.49 11.23 -7.74
N CYS A 64 16.17 10.91 -6.49
CA CYS A 64 15.28 9.81 -6.14
C CYS A 64 14.02 10.34 -5.49
N ILE A 65 12.90 9.65 -5.69
CA ILE A 65 11.67 10.07 -5.00
C ILE A 65 11.78 9.74 -3.50
N PRO A 66 11.29 10.63 -2.63
CA PRO A 66 11.39 10.42 -1.18
C PRO A 66 10.57 9.20 -0.75
N PRO A 67 10.98 8.51 0.34
CA PRO A 67 10.23 7.38 0.86
C PRO A 67 8.97 7.85 1.57
N PHE A 68 8.12 6.88 1.94
CA PHE A 68 7.09 7.06 2.98
C PHE A 68 6.07 8.17 2.68
N ARG A 69 5.73 8.39 1.40
CA ARG A 69 4.63 9.31 1.07
C ARG A 69 3.28 8.66 1.35
N LYS A 70 2.32 9.48 1.79
CA LYS A 70 0.94 9.05 1.99
C LYS A 70 0.34 8.69 0.64
N PHE A 71 -0.09 7.45 0.51
CA PHE A 71 -0.68 6.92 -0.72
C PHE A 71 -1.85 5.96 -0.41
N ASP A 72 -2.39 5.32 -1.44
CA ASP A 72 -3.50 4.39 -1.35
C ASP A 72 -3.17 3.19 -0.45
N ASN A 73 -4.04 2.92 0.51
CA ASN A 73 -3.87 1.84 1.49
C ASN A 73 -5.03 0.87 1.37
N LYS A 74 -4.72 -0.41 1.19
CA LYS A 74 -5.72 -1.47 1.05
C LYS A 74 -5.42 -2.56 2.07
N TYR A 75 -6.19 -2.61 3.13
CA TYR A 75 -6.09 -3.66 4.14
C TYR A 75 -7.19 -4.69 4.00
N ARG A 76 -6.85 -5.94 4.29
CA ARG A 76 -7.77 -7.07 4.41
C ARG A 76 -7.56 -7.72 5.76
N ILE A 77 -8.62 -7.84 6.56
CA ILE A 77 -8.52 -8.35 7.92
C ILE A 77 -9.14 -9.75 8.06
N ALA A 78 -8.58 -10.54 8.97
CA ALA A 78 -9.19 -11.75 9.50
C ALA A 78 -9.22 -11.64 11.02
N GLU A 79 -10.30 -11.06 11.52
CA GLU A 79 -10.44 -10.65 12.93
C GLU A 79 -10.30 -11.82 13.91
N LYS A 80 -10.75 -13.03 13.53
CA LYS A 80 -10.63 -14.26 14.33
C LYS A 80 -9.17 -14.60 14.70
N PHE A 81 -8.23 -14.13 13.89
CA PHE A 81 -6.80 -14.46 14.01
C PHE A 81 -5.93 -13.21 14.28
N ASN A 82 -6.54 -12.05 14.53
CA ASN A 82 -5.85 -10.77 14.67
C ASN A 82 -4.87 -10.47 13.51
N LEU A 83 -5.25 -10.85 12.29
CA LEU A 83 -4.44 -10.63 11.09
C LEU A 83 -4.97 -9.42 10.32
N ALA A 84 -4.06 -8.55 9.89
CA ALA A 84 -4.34 -7.50 8.92
C ALA A 84 -3.24 -7.48 7.85
N ALA A 85 -3.62 -7.90 6.64
CA ALA A 85 -2.74 -7.88 5.49
C ALA A 85 -2.93 -6.58 4.71
N CYS A 86 -1.87 -5.84 4.45
CA CYS A 86 -1.91 -4.81 3.43
C CYS A 86 -1.65 -5.41 2.05
N VAL A 87 -2.54 -5.19 1.09
CA VAL A 87 -2.43 -5.68 -0.28
C VAL A 87 -1.82 -4.62 -1.18
N ILE A 88 -0.57 -4.83 -1.59
CA ILE A 88 0.14 -3.95 -2.52
C ILE A 88 0.00 -4.50 -3.93
N GLU A 89 -0.41 -3.65 -4.87
CA GLU A 89 -0.64 -4.09 -6.24
C GLU A 89 0.60 -4.73 -6.86
N LYS A 90 0.37 -5.74 -7.70
CA LYS A 90 1.41 -6.52 -8.41
C LYS A 90 2.35 -7.33 -7.50
N SER A 91 2.11 -7.35 -6.20
CA SER A 91 2.81 -8.18 -5.20
C SER A 91 1.86 -9.23 -4.61
N MET A 92 1.25 -10.05 -5.48
CA MET A 92 0.27 -11.09 -5.09
C MET A 92 -1.02 -10.53 -4.46
N SER A 93 -1.37 -9.25 -4.70
CA SER A 93 -2.51 -8.54 -4.11
C SER A 93 -3.85 -9.31 -4.18
N THR A 94 -4.24 -9.80 -5.36
CA THR A 94 -5.52 -10.52 -5.54
C THR A 94 -5.59 -11.78 -4.68
N VAL A 95 -4.51 -12.56 -4.64
CA VAL A 95 -4.48 -13.81 -3.89
C VAL A 95 -4.40 -13.56 -2.41
N LEU A 96 -3.59 -12.58 -1.99
CA LEU A 96 -3.52 -12.20 -0.58
C LEU A 96 -4.90 -11.72 -0.08
N ALA A 97 -5.64 -10.97 -0.89
CA ALA A 97 -7.02 -10.61 -0.58
C ALA A 97 -7.94 -11.85 -0.46
N ALA A 98 -7.83 -12.82 -1.37
CA ALA A 98 -8.60 -14.06 -1.31
C ALA A 98 -8.26 -14.91 -0.08
N ILE A 99 -6.98 -15.00 0.30
CA ILE A 99 -6.53 -15.67 1.52
C ILE A 99 -7.18 -15.01 2.73
N MET A 100 -7.08 -13.69 2.85
CA MET A 100 -7.68 -12.96 3.97
C MET A 100 -9.22 -13.08 3.99
N CYS A 101 -9.85 -13.20 2.83
CA CYS A 101 -11.29 -13.45 2.72
C CYS A 101 -11.66 -14.86 3.22
N LEU A 102 -10.90 -15.89 2.82
CA LEU A 102 -11.06 -17.25 3.34
C LEU A 102 -10.86 -17.30 4.86
N LEU A 103 -9.85 -16.60 5.40
CA LEU A 103 -9.58 -16.56 6.84
C LEU A 103 -10.64 -15.76 7.63
N HIS A 104 -11.28 -14.78 7.00
CA HIS A 104 -12.38 -14.03 7.60
C HIS A 104 -13.62 -14.92 7.79
N ASP A 105 -14.04 -15.62 6.74
CA ASP A 105 -15.20 -16.52 6.77
C ASP A 105 -15.00 -17.74 5.85
N GLU A 106 -14.36 -18.78 6.40
CA GLU A 106 -14.08 -20.02 5.66
C GLU A 106 -15.35 -20.68 5.15
N GLN A 107 -16.38 -20.78 6.00
CA GLN A 107 -17.60 -21.49 5.66
C GLN A 107 -18.32 -20.81 4.49
N ALA A 108 -18.53 -19.49 4.58
CA ALA A 108 -19.19 -18.76 3.51
C ALA A 108 -18.37 -18.74 2.22
N PHE A 109 -17.03 -18.62 2.32
CA PHE A 109 -16.14 -18.64 1.15
C PHE A 109 -16.23 -19.98 0.41
N ARG A 110 -16.18 -21.11 1.13
CA ARG A 110 -16.27 -22.45 0.53
C ARG A 110 -17.66 -22.77 0.01
N LEU A 111 -18.73 -22.39 0.74
CA LEU A 111 -20.12 -22.58 0.28
C LEU A 111 -20.42 -21.80 -1.01
N ALA A 112 -19.77 -20.65 -1.20
CA ALA A 112 -19.85 -19.88 -2.43
C ALA A 112 -19.01 -20.47 -3.59
N ASN A 113 -18.43 -21.67 -3.41
CA ASN A 113 -17.57 -22.36 -4.38
C ASN A 113 -16.41 -21.49 -4.90
N ARG A 114 -15.82 -20.67 -4.02
CA ARG A 114 -14.69 -19.80 -4.33
C ARG A 114 -13.37 -20.55 -4.09
N THR A 115 -12.35 -20.19 -4.87
CA THR A 115 -10.96 -20.63 -4.69
C THR A 115 -10.06 -19.41 -4.58
N LEU A 116 -8.84 -19.58 -4.05
CA LEU A 116 -7.87 -18.49 -3.94
C LEU A 116 -7.47 -17.86 -5.30
N THR A 117 -7.77 -18.54 -6.41
CA THR A 117 -7.44 -18.09 -7.77
C THR A 117 -8.63 -17.65 -8.60
N THR A 118 -9.85 -17.99 -8.20
CA THR A 118 -11.09 -17.58 -8.89
C THR A 118 -11.77 -16.38 -8.23
N ASP A 119 -11.37 -16.01 -7.00
CA ASP A 119 -11.79 -14.76 -6.37
C ASP A 119 -11.02 -13.56 -6.97
N MET A 120 -11.44 -13.17 -8.17
CA MET A 120 -10.83 -12.05 -8.91
C MET A 120 -11.28 -10.70 -8.37
N TRP A 121 -10.50 -9.66 -8.68
CA TRP A 121 -10.73 -8.29 -8.20
C TRP A 121 -12.12 -7.73 -8.55
N GLU A 122 -12.72 -8.15 -9.67
CA GLU A 122 -14.05 -7.76 -10.16
C GLU A 122 -15.18 -8.34 -9.31
N ASN A 123 -14.99 -9.55 -8.78
CA ASN A 123 -16.03 -10.37 -8.15
C ASN A 123 -15.62 -10.85 -6.75
N ARG A 124 -14.92 -9.99 -5.99
CA ARG A 124 -14.39 -10.32 -4.65
C ARG A 124 -15.52 -10.69 -3.69
N PHE A 125 -15.45 -11.88 -3.13
CA PHE A 125 -16.48 -12.37 -2.20
C PHE A 125 -16.60 -11.55 -0.91
N CYS A 126 -15.47 -11.04 -0.40
CA CYS A 126 -15.42 -10.22 0.81
C CYS A 126 -15.37 -8.71 0.56
N LYS A 127 -15.73 -8.24 -0.65
CA LYS A 127 -15.80 -6.81 -0.93
C LYS A 127 -16.62 -6.09 0.15
N GLU A 128 -16.05 -5.00 0.69
CA GLU A 128 -16.66 -4.19 1.77
C GLU A 128 -16.96 -4.92 3.09
N LYS A 129 -16.60 -6.21 3.23
CA LYS A 129 -16.82 -6.99 4.47
C LYS A 129 -15.60 -6.97 5.38
N ASN A 130 -14.42 -7.19 4.80
CA ASN A 130 -13.15 -7.23 5.53
C ASN A 130 -12.12 -6.22 4.99
N GLU A 131 -12.59 -5.22 4.26
CA GLU A 131 -11.74 -4.24 3.57
C GLU A 131 -11.65 -2.94 4.36
N PHE A 132 -10.43 -2.48 4.63
CA PHE A 132 -10.15 -1.24 5.36
C PHE A 132 -9.11 -0.41 4.60
N ASN A 133 -9.06 0.89 4.88
CA ASN A 133 -8.11 1.83 4.27
C ASN A 133 -7.15 2.49 5.27
N SER A 134 -7.27 2.20 6.57
CA SER A 134 -6.29 2.63 7.55
C SER A 134 -6.20 1.67 8.74
N VAL A 135 -5.02 1.56 9.35
CA VAL A 135 -4.80 0.85 10.61
C VAL A 135 -5.67 1.44 11.71
N LYS A 136 -5.78 2.78 11.78
CA LYS A 136 -6.63 3.46 12.77
C LYS A 136 -8.07 2.95 12.72
N THR A 137 -8.67 2.89 11.53
CA THR A 137 -10.03 2.39 11.36
C THR A 137 -10.15 0.93 11.79
N ILE A 138 -9.16 0.08 11.45
CA ILE A 138 -9.12 -1.32 11.91
C ILE A 138 -9.17 -1.41 13.43
N LEU A 139 -8.28 -0.68 14.12
CA LEU A 139 -8.19 -0.70 15.59
C LEU A 139 -9.49 -0.22 16.24
N THR A 140 -10.08 0.88 15.73
CA THR A 140 -11.33 1.42 16.27
C THR A 140 -12.53 0.49 16.04
N THR A 141 -12.64 -0.11 14.86
CA THR A 141 -13.79 -0.95 14.50
C THR A 141 -13.74 -2.30 15.21
N THR A 142 -12.55 -2.91 15.28
CA THR A 142 -12.34 -4.22 15.92
C THR A 142 -12.13 -4.12 17.44
N LYS A 143 -11.99 -2.89 17.97
CA LYS A 143 -11.66 -2.61 19.39
C LYS A 143 -10.40 -3.34 19.85
N ARG A 144 -9.44 -3.53 18.95
CA ARG A 144 -8.15 -4.17 19.20
C ARG A 144 -7.08 -3.13 19.48
N LYS A 145 -6.03 -3.56 20.18
CA LYS A 145 -4.80 -2.76 20.32
C LYS A 145 -3.84 -3.11 19.18
N LEU A 146 -2.93 -2.18 18.90
CA LEU A 146 -1.95 -2.36 17.81
C LEU A 146 -1.01 -3.52 18.10
N GLU A 147 -0.65 -3.75 19.36
CA GLU A 147 0.29 -4.79 19.78
C GLU A 147 -0.28 -6.21 19.59
N ASP A 148 -1.61 -6.33 19.59
CA ASP A 148 -2.31 -7.60 19.36
C ASP A 148 -2.46 -7.91 17.87
N LEU A 149 -2.33 -6.90 17.00
CA LEU A 149 -2.60 -6.99 15.57
C LEU A 149 -1.33 -7.38 14.81
N THR A 150 -1.37 -8.55 14.15
CA THR A 150 -0.30 -8.94 13.22
C THR A 150 -0.50 -8.21 11.88
N LEU A 151 0.23 -7.10 11.72
CA LEU A 151 0.36 -6.40 10.45
C LEU A 151 1.36 -7.11 9.56
N PHE A 152 0.97 -7.42 8.32
CA PHE A 152 1.89 -8.00 7.36
C PHE A 152 1.57 -7.61 5.93
N THR A 153 2.55 -7.76 5.04
CA THR A 153 2.37 -7.59 3.61
C THR A 153 3.35 -8.47 2.83
N ILE A 154 3.07 -8.62 1.54
CA ILE A 154 3.97 -9.26 0.60
C ILE A 154 4.63 -8.16 -0.23
N VAL A 155 5.96 -8.07 -0.16
CA VAL A 155 6.77 -7.15 -0.98
C VAL A 155 7.46 -7.91 -2.08
N ARG A 156 7.73 -7.25 -3.20
CA ARG A 156 8.28 -7.86 -4.40
C ARG A 156 9.47 -7.06 -4.91
N ASN A 157 10.48 -7.74 -5.46
CA ASN A 157 11.62 -7.08 -6.06
C ASN A 157 11.14 -6.01 -7.08
N PRO A 158 11.62 -4.75 -6.99
CA PRO A 158 11.03 -3.66 -7.77
C PRO A 158 11.07 -3.87 -9.29
N VAL A 159 12.16 -4.42 -9.83
CA VAL A 159 12.25 -4.75 -11.27
C VAL A 159 11.17 -5.76 -11.66
N ASP A 160 11.01 -6.80 -10.84
CA ASP A 160 10.04 -7.86 -11.11
C ASP A 160 8.59 -7.37 -10.98
N ARG A 161 8.31 -6.53 -9.97
CA ARG A 161 7.03 -5.86 -9.77
C ARG A 161 6.68 -4.94 -10.93
N PHE A 162 7.59 -4.04 -11.31
CA PHE A 162 7.42 -3.12 -12.43
C PHE A 162 7.05 -3.87 -13.72
N LEU A 163 7.88 -4.84 -14.13
CA LEU A 163 7.65 -5.62 -15.33
C LEU A 163 6.33 -6.43 -15.27
N SER A 164 5.88 -6.83 -14.07
CA SER A 164 4.61 -7.52 -13.87
C SER A 164 3.44 -6.57 -14.05
N GLY A 165 3.54 -5.35 -13.51
CA GLY A 165 2.62 -4.25 -13.75
C GLY A 165 2.55 -3.89 -15.23
N PHE A 166 3.69 -3.61 -15.85
CA PHE A 166 3.76 -3.10 -17.22
C PHE A 166 3.16 -4.11 -18.21
N VAL A 167 3.54 -5.38 -18.11
CA VAL A 167 2.99 -6.41 -19.00
C VAL A 167 1.50 -6.63 -18.76
N ASP A 168 1.04 -6.73 -17.52
CA ASP A 168 -0.38 -6.94 -17.24
C ASP A 168 -1.22 -5.72 -17.68
N LYS A 169 -0.87 -4.53 -17.20
CA LYS A 169 -1.69 -3.32 -17.32
C LYS A 169 -1.52 -2.59 -18.65
N CYS A 170 -0.29 -2.44 -19.13
CA CYS A 170 -0.01 -1.66 -20.33
C CYS A 170 -0.04 -2.49 -21.61
N ILE A 171 0.23 -3.80 -21.52
CA ILE A 171 0.35 -4.65 -22.71
C ILE A 171 -0.85 -5.58 -22.86
N LEU A 172 -1.11 -6.45 -21.88
CA LEU A 172 -2.14 -7.48 -22.00
C LEU A 172 -3.55 -6.91 -21.85
N GLU A 173 -3.77 -6.05 -20.86
CA GLU A 173 -5.09 -5.45 -20.65
C GLU A 173 -5.43 -4.43 -21.75
N LYS A 174 -4.45 -3.71 -22.31
CA LYS A 174 -4.66 -2.80 -23.46
C LYS A 174 -5.08 -3.55 -24.73
N LYS A 175 -4.64 -4.80 -24.92
CA LYS A 175 -5.15 -5.67 -26.01
C LYS A 175 -6.64 -5.98 -25.87
N ARG A 176 -7.18 -5.96 -24.64
CA ARG A 176 -8.58 -6.23 -24.34
C ARG A 176 -9.43 -4.96 -24.39
N ASN A 177 -8.87 -3.85 -23.90
CA ASN A 177 -9.52 -2.55 -23.83
C ASN A 177 -8.65 -1.50 -24.53
N LEU A 178 -9.07 -1.07 -25.73
CA LEU A 178 -8.37 -0.09 -26.57
C LEU A 178 -8.55 1.33 -26.00
N ASN A 179 -7.95 1.61 -24.85
CA ASN A 179 -7.81 2.97 -24.33
C ASN A 179 -6.45 3.54 -24.79
N PRO A 180 -6.42 4.53 -25.69
CA PRO A 180 -5.16 5.10 -26.19
C PRO A 180 -4.34 5.77 -25.08
N ASN A 181 -5.00 6.37 -24.09
CA ASN A 181 -4.37 7.12 -23.00
C ASN A 181 -3.80 6.23 -21.89
N LYS A 182 -4.10 4.92 -21.92
CA LYS A 182 -3.62 3.99 -20.90
C LYS A 182 -2.10 3.92 -20.89
N CYS A 183 -1.50 3.91 -19.70
CA CYS A 183 -0.06 3.96 -19.52
C CYS A 183 0.54 5.21 -20.18
N TYR A 184 -0.11 6.35 -19.91
CA TYR A 184 0.29 7.70 -20.31
C TYR A 184 0.42 7.91 -21.82
N GLY A 185 -0.22 7.06 -22.63
CA GLY A 185 -0.05 7.09 -24.09
C GLY A 185 1.32 6.60 -24.59
N CYS A 186 2.18 6.06 -23.72
CA CYS A 186 3.51 5.56 -24.07
C CYS A 186 3.52 4.24 -24.86
N GLU A 187 2.34 3.65 -25.09
CA GLU A 187 2.16 2.39 -25.80
C GLU A 187 2.99 1.23 -25.22
N ARG A 188 4.11 0.90 -25.89
CA ARG A 188 5.04 -0.18 -25.52
C ARG A 188 6.42 0.35 -25.11
N ASN A 189 6.59 1.67 -25.03
CA ASN A 189 7.84 2.31 -24.67
C ASN A 189 8.00 2.37 -23.14
N ILE A 190 8.88 1.52 -22.61
CA ILE A 190 9.19 1.45 -21.17
C ILE A 190 9.78 2.76 -20.65
N THR A 191 10.69 3.36 -21.42
CA THR A 191 11.41 4.58 -21.03
C THR A 191 10.46 5.75 -20.91
N CYS A 192 9.58 5.95 -21.91
CA CYS A 192 8.49 6.92 -21.84
C CYS A 192 7.62 6.71 -20.60
N PHE A 193 7.18 5.46 -20.35
CA PHE A 193 6.33 5.16 -19.21
C PHE A 193 7.01 5.50 -17.87
N LEU A 194 8.26 5.08 -17.69
CA LEU A 194 9.02 5.35 -16.48
C LEU A 194 9.32 6.84 -16.29
N GLN A 195 9.52 7.60 -17.37
CA GLN A 195 9.65 9.05 -17.30
C GLN A 195 8.38 9.69 -16.74
N GLU A 196 7.22 9.36 -17.30
CA GLU A 196 5.93 9.90 -16.84
C GLU A 196 5.61 9.51 -15.40
N GLU A 197 5.78 8.23 -15.05
CA GLU A 197 5.55 7.70 -13.70
C GLU A 197 6.46 8.40 -12.68
N TYR A 198 7.75 8.55 -12.99
CA TYR A 198 8.73 9.22 -12.13
C TYR A 198 8.41 10.70 -11.95
N GLN A 199 8.05 11.43 -13.01
CA GLN A 199 7.67 12.84 -12.91
C GLN A 199 6.39 13.03 -12.10
N ARG A 200 5.38 12.17 -12.28
CA ARG A 200 4.17 12.17 -11.46
C ARG A 200 4.50 11.92 -10.00
N ALA A 201 5.32 10.92 -9.70
CA ALA A 201 5.72 10.62 -8.33
C ALA A 201 6.48 11.78 -7.69
N LYS A 202 7.42 12.43 -8.39
CA LYS A 202 8.08 13.67 -7.90
C LYS A 202 7.07 14.76 -7.57
N LYS A 203 6.13 15.03 -8.47
CA LYS A 203 5.13 16.08 -8.30
C LYS A 203 4.19 15.80 -7.12
N ILE A 204 3.76 14.56 -6.93
CA ILE A 204 2.94 14.17 -5.78
C ILE A 204 3.77 14.25 -4.49
N ALA A 205 5.01 13.79 -4.52
CA ALA A 205 5.92 13.86 -3.39
C ALA A 205 6.26 15.29 -2.96
N SER A 206 6.16 16.28 -3.84
CA SER A 206 6.37 17.70 -3.54
C SER A 206 5.07 18.43 -3.15
N GLY A 207 3.99 17.70 -2.81
CA GLY A 207 2.71 18.29 -2.39
C GLY A 207 1.77 18.71 -3.53
N GLY A 208 2.04 18.27 -4.76
CA GLY A 208 1.16 18.54 -5.89
C GLY A 208 -0.20 17.84 -5.73
N SER A 209 -1.29 18.58 -5.97
CA SER A 209 -2.67 18.07 -5.93
C SER A 209 -3.05 17.32 -7.23
N LEU A 210 -2.30 16.25 -7.52
CA LEU A 210 -2.72 15.28 -8.53
C LEU A 210 -3.50 14.17 -7.80
N GLY A 211 -4.75 13.95 -8.19
CA GLY A 211 -5.42 12.70 -7.81
C GLY A 211 -4.61 11.50 -8.30
N TRP A 212 -4.74 10.37 -7.59
CA TRP A 212 -4.04 9.15 -7.96
C TRP A 212 -4.65 8.56 -9.24
N SER A 213 -3.81 8.27 -10.23
CA SER A 213 -4.24 7.61 -11.45
C SER A 213 -4.32 6.09 -11.28
N TYR A 214 -4.89 5.42 -12.27
CA TYR A 214 -4.90 3.96 -12.32
C TYR A 214 -3.47 3.41 -12.35
N GLU A 215 -2.58 4.03 -13.11
CA GLU A 215 -1.16 3.68 -13.18
C GLU A 215 -0.47 3.85 -11.82
N ASP A 216 -0.61 5.01 -11.16
CA ASP A 216 0.02 5.27 -9.86
C ASP A 216 -0.25 4.14 -8.85
N ILE A 217 -1.51 3.69 -8.75
CA ILE A 217 -1.94 2.65 -7.81
C ILE A 217 -1.19 1.32 -8.05
N HIS A 218 -0.79 1.04 -9.29
CA HIS A 218 -0.10 -0.17 -9.68
C HIS A 218 1.42 -0.04 -9.70
N PHE A 219 1.96 1.17 -9.83
CA PHE A 219 3.37 1.41 -10.13
C PHE A 219 4.09 2.28 -9.11
N PHE A 220 3.43 3.02 -8.22
CA PHE A 220 4.14 3.73 -7.16
C PHE A 220 4.86 2.80 -6.19
N PRO A 221 5.90 3.30 -5.49
CA PRO A 221 6.73 2.48 -4.61
C PRO A 221 5.90 1.77 -3.54
N GLN A 222 6.33 0.55 -3.21
CA GLN A 222 5.68 -0.27 -2.19
C GLN A 222 5.72 0.39 -0.82
N ASN A 223 6.80 1.12 -0.50
CA ASN A 223 6.96 1.85 0.76
C ASN A 223 6.04 3.09 0.91
N TRP A 224 5.31 3.48 -0.14
CA TRP A 224 4.28 4.53 -0.04
C TRP A 224 2.92 3.98 0.40
N HIS A 225 2.70 2.68 0.21
CA HIS A 225 1.47 2.01 0.63
C HIS A 225 1.50 1.67 2.13
N CYS A 226 0.38 1.12 2.61
CA CYS A 226 0.26 0.46 3.91
C CYS A 226 0.60 1.35 5.11
N GLU A 227 0.44 2.67 4.98
CA GLU A 227 0.80 3.63 6.02
C GLU A 227 2.20 3.36 6.62
N MET A 228 3.14 2.88 5.80
CA MET A 228 4.46 2.45 6.30
C MET A 228 5.22 3.60 6.96
N HIS A 229 4.97 4.84 6.53
CA HIS A 229 5.48 6.05 7.20
C HIS A 229 5.18 6.10 8.71
N THR A 230 4.13 5.42 9.17
CA THR A 230 3.73 5.35 10.58
C THR A 230 3.99 3.98 11.20
N TYR A 231 3.71 2.89 10.46
CA TYR A 231 3.61 1.55 11.05
C TYR A 231 4.69 0.56 10.59
N ILE A 232 5.70 0.96 9.81
CA ILE A 232 6.67 0.03 9.21
C ILE A 232 7.31 -0.92 10.22
N GLN A 233 7.60 -0.45 11.43
CA GLN A 233 8.20 -1.23 12.51
C GLN A 233 7.31 -2.35 13.05
N TYR A 234 6.00 -2.29 12.80
CA TYR A 234 5.02 -3.33 13.18
C TYR A 234 4.78 -4.36 12.07
N PHE A 235 5.27 -4.12 10.85
CA PHE A 235 5.02 -4.99 9.72
C PHE A 235 5.94 -6.22 9.70
N LYS A 236 5.34 -7.38 9.52
CA LYS A 236 6.03 -8.57 9.00
C LYS A 236 6.05 -8.50 7.46
N PHE A 237 7.23 -8.59 6.87
CA PHE A 237 7.40 -8.61 5.42
C PHE A 237 7.65 -10.02 4.91
N ILE A 238 6.86 -10.45 3.92
CA ILE A 238 7.11 -11.68 3.17
C ILE A 238 7.61 -11.29 1.78
N ASN A 239 8.78 -11.78 1.40
CA ASN A 239 9.33 -11.50 0.08
C ASN A 239 8.70 -12.42 -0.96
N TYR A 240 8.00 -11.85 -1.94
CA TYR A 240 7.51 -12.59 -3.09
C TYR A 240 8.69 -13.13 -3.90
N ARG A 241 8.76 -14.46 -4.02
CA ARG A 241 9.78 -15.16 -4.79
C ARG A 241 9.12 -16.14 -5.73
N SER A 242 9.38 -16.02 -7.04
CA SER A 242 8.78 -16.91 -8.05
C SER A 242 9.70 -17.24 -9.21
N LYS A 243 11.02 -17.01 -9.07
CA LYS A 243 11.98 -17.34 -10.13
C LYS A 243 12.14 -18.85 -10.26
N THR A 244 12.18 -19.57 -9.13
CA THR A 244 12.20 -21.04 -9.10
C THR A 244 11.07 -21.61 -8.24
N LYS A 245 10.79 -22.91 -8.39
CA LYS A 245 9.80 -23.61 -7.56
C LYS A 245 10.22 -23.64 -6.09
N GLU A 246 11.51 -23.80 -5.84
CA GLU A 246 12.11 -23.87 -4.50
C GLU A 246 12.00 -22.53 -3.80
N GLU A 247 12.32 -21.42 -4.47
CA GLU A 247 12.14 -20.08 -3.91
C GLU A 247 10.66 -19.78 -3.62
N TYR A 248 9.76 -20.18 -4.51
CA TYR A 248 8.31 -20.04 -4.30
C TYR A 248 7.82 -20.86 -3.10
N SER A 249 8.31 -22.09 -2.95
CA SER A 249 7.98 -22.94 -1.81
C SER A 249 8.44 -22.32 -0.48
N LYS A 250 9.64 -21.76 -0.44
CA LYS A 250 10.14 -21.03 0.74
C LYS A 250 9.25 -19.84 1.11
N MET A 251 8.76 -19.08 0.12
CA MET A 251 7.83 -17.99 0.37
C MET A 251 6.48 -18.48 0.92
N LEU A 252 5.99 -19.63 0.42
CA LEU A 252 4.78 -20.26 0.96
C LEU A 252 4.98 -20.79 2.39
N GLU A 253 6.17 -21.29 2.71
CA GLU A 253 6.54 -21.71 4.08
C GLU A 253 6.59 -20.51 5.03
N GLU A 254 7.19 -19.37 4.61
CA GLU A 254 7.19 -18.13 5.38
C GLU A 254 5.76 -17.63 5.65
N LEU A 255 4.90 -17.65 4.63
CA LEU A 255 3.49 -17.30 4.76
C LEU A 255 2.75 -18.27 5.70
N GLY A 256 2.93 -19.58 5.51
CA GLY A 256 2.30 -20.60 6.34
C GLY A 256 2.72 -20.49 7.80
N GLY A 257 4.01 -20.27 8.07
CA GLY A 257 4.54 -20.03 9.41
C GLY A 257 3.94 -18.78 10.07
N LEU A 258 3.79 -17.68 9.31
CA LEU A 258 3.12 -16.48 9.80
C LEU A 258 1.67 -16.79 10.21
N LEU A 259 0.90 -17.48 9.35
CA LEU A 259 -0.49 -17.83 9.63
C LEU A 259 -0.63 -18.75 10.85
N LEU A 260 0.22 -19.78 10.96
CA LEU A 260 0.28 -20.67 12.12
C LEU A 260 0.57 -19.89 13.41
N SER A 261 1.54 -18.96 13.35
CA SER A 261 1.92 -18.13 14.52
C SER A 261 0.79 -17.22 14.99
N SER A 262 -0.16 -16.88 14.11
CA SER A 262 -1.35 -16.08 14.42
C SER A 262 -2.57 -16.95 14.80
N GLY A 263 -2.37 -18.25 15.02
CA GLY A 263 -3.42 -19.17 15.49
C GLY A 263 -4.35 -19.70 14.39
N VAL A 264 -3.98 -19.56 13.11
CA VAL A 264 -4.74 -20.19 12.02
C VAL A 264 -4.58 -21.73 12.13
N PRO A 265 -5.66 -22.52 12.08
CA PRO A 265 -5.58 -23.98 12.16
C PRO A 265 -4.68 -24.57 11.07
N GLY A 266 -3.87 -25.56 11.42
CA GLY A 266 -2.92 -26.19 10.48
C GLY A 266 -3.60 -26.72 9.21
N THR A 267 -4.78 -27.31 9.33
CA THR A 267 -5.58 -27.78 8.19
C THR A 267 -5.96 -26.66 7.22
N LEU A 268 -6.25 -25.46 7.73
CA LEU A 268 -6.58 -24.29 6.91
C LEU A 268 -5.33 -23.71 6.24
N VAL A 269 -4.19 -23.69 6.95
CA VAL A 269 -2.89 -23.31 6.38
C VAL A 269 -2.47 -24.29 5.28
N ASP A 270 -2.67 -25.59 5.47
CA ASP A 270 -2.39 -26.63 4.48
C ASP A 270 -3.28 -26.48 3.24
N SER A 271 -4.57 -26.13 3.43
CA SER A 271 -5.49 -25.81 2.33
C SER A 271 -4.96 -24.62 1.52
N VAL A 272 -4.58 -23.53 2.18
CA VAL A 272 -4.04 -22.32 1.52
C VAL A 272 -2.78 -22.67 0.74
N THR A 273 -1.77 -23.26 1.38
CA THR A 273 -0.49 -23.55 0.73
C THR A 273 -0.63 -24.57 -0.40
N SER A 274 -1.52 -25.55 -0.28
CA SER A 274 -1.78 -26.55 -1.32
C SER A 274 -2.46 -25.95 -2.55
N GLU A 275 -3.44 -25.04 -2.38
CA GLU A 275 -4.08 -24.35 -3.50
C GLU A 275 -3.07 -23.47 -4.26
N LEU A 276 -2.20 -22.75 -3.54
CA LEU A 276 -1.18 -21.89 -4.12
C LEU A 276 -0.11 -22.67 -4.90
N LYS A 277 0.24 -23.88 -4.46
CA LYS A 277 1.15 -24.77 -5.19
C LYS A 277 0.56 -25.27 -6.51
N LYS A 278 -0.76 -25.46 -6.57
CA LYS A 278 -1.46 -26.06 -7.72
C LYS A 278 -1.72 -25.05 -8.84
N THR A 279 -2.00 -23.79 -8.50
CA THR A 279 -2.62 -22.87 -9.47
C THR A 279 -1.86 -21.56 -9.58
N ARG A 280 -1.52 -21.18 -10.82
CA ARG A 280 -1.09 -19.82 -11.15
C ARG A 280 -2.31 -18.93 -11.36
N THR A 281 -2.26 -17.71 -10.86
CA THR A 281 -3.35 -16.74 -11.02
C THR A 281 -3.49 -16.30 -12.48
N GLY A 282 -4.69 -15.87 -12.88
CA GLY A 282 -4.93 -15.32 -14.23
C GLY A 282 -4.13 -14.05 -14.57
N HIS A 283 -3.55 -13.38 -13.56
CA HIS A 283 -2.67 -12.21 -13.70
C HIS A 283 -1.17 -12.57 -13.64
N ALA A 284 -0.82 -13.85 -13.56
CA ALA A 284 0.56 -14.28 -13.54
C ALA A 284 1.21 -14.02 -14.90
N THR A 285 2.15 -13.09 -14.94
CA THR A 285 2.95 -12.77 -16.14
C THR A 285 4.24 -13.59 -16.22
N VAL A 286 4.50 -14.47 -15.25
CA VAL A 286 5.71 -15.29 -15.22
C VAL A 286 5.65 -16.34 -16.34
N GLY A 287 6.52 -16.19 -17.34
CA GLY A 287 6.64 -17.12 -18.46
C GLY A 287 5.85 -16.72 -19.71
N VAL A 288 5.10 -15.62 -19.71
CA VAL A 288 4.46 -15.13 -20.95
C VAL A 288 5.50 -14.50 -21.89
N PRO A 289 5.40 -14.67 -23.21
CA PRO A 289 6.40 -14.16 -24.17
C PRO A 289 6.67 -12.66 -24.03
N GLU A 290 5.63 -11.87 -23.77
CA GLU A 290 5.75 -10.43 -23.54
C GLU A 290 6.66 -10.11 -22.36
N ARG A 291 6.63 -10.92 -21.30
CA ARG A 291 7.47 -10.72 -20.11
C ARG A 291 8.94 -10.93 -20.42
N ILE A 292 9.27 -11.94 -21.23
CA ILE A 292 10.64 -12.18 -21.66
C ILE A 292 11.13 -11.02 -22.54
N TYR A 293 10.31 -10.57 -23.49
CA TYR A 293 10.62 -9.47 -24.38
C TYR A 293 10.90 -8.16 -23.61
N PHE A 294 9.97 -7.75 -22.74
CA PHE A 294 10.12 -6.49 -21.99
C PHE A 294 11.20 -6.57 -20.91
N SER A 295 11.46 -7.75 -20.35
CA SER A 295 12.61 -7.93 -19.46
C SER A 295 13.93 -7.69 -20.19
N LYS A 296 14.09 -8.19 -21.42
CA LYS A 296 15.29 -7.92 -22.23
C LYS A 296 15.40 -6.43 -22.56
N LYS A 297 14.30 -5.79 -22.98
CA LYS A 297 14.27 -4.36 -23.31
C LYS A 297 14.69 -3.48 -22.13
N LEU A 298 14.09 -3.68 -20.96
CA LEU A 298 14.46 -2.94 -19.74
C LEU A 298 15.94 -3.15 -19.38
N LYS A 299 16.42 -4.40 -19.42
CA LYS A 299 17.83 -4.72 -19.10
C LYS A 299 18.84 -4.19 -20.11
N SER A 300 18.43 -3.79 -21.31
CA SER A 300 19.30 -3.21 -22.32
C SER A 300 19.25 -1.68 -22.38
N ASP A 301 18.29 -1.06 -21.69
CA ASP A 301 18.06 0.38 -21.74
C ASP A 301 18.54 1.03 -20.43
N LYS A 302 19.68 1.73 -20.53
CA LYS A 302 20.31 2.43 -19.40
C LYS A 302 19.39 3.48 -18.77
N THR A 303 18.72 4.27 -19.60
CA THR A 303 17.84 5.36 -19.15
C THR A 303 16.63 4.80 -18.43
N ALA A 304 16.00 3.75 -18.98
CA ALA A 304 14.90 3.08 -18.32
C ALA A 304 15.33 2.47 -16.98
N MET A 305 16.47 1.79 -16.93
CA MET A 305 16.95 1.18 -15.69
C MET A 305 17.26 2.23 -14.62
N ASP A 306 17.91 3.35 -14.99
CA ASP A 306 18.20 4.46 -14.09
C ASP A 306 16.92 5.07 -13.49
N LEU A 307 15.91 5.35 -14.33
CA LEU A 307 14.61 5.84 -13.87
C LEU A 307 13.90 4.85 -12.94
N LEU A 308 13.96 3.56 -13.24
CA LEU A 308 13.39 2.52 -12.38
C LEU A 308 14.07 2.53 -11.00
N ILE A 309 15.41 2.59 -10.97
CA ILE A 309 16.14 2.66 -9.70
C ILE A 309 15.76 3.91 -8.93
N LYS A 310 15.72 5.08 -9.57
CA LYS A 310 15.34 6.36 -8.93
C LYS A 310 13.91 6.36 -8.40
N LEU A 311 12.99 5.70 -9.10
CA LEU A 311 11.61 5.54 -8.67
C LEU A 311 11.50 4.59 -7.47
N TYR A 312 12.24 3.48 -7.45
CA TYR A 312 12.07 2.43 -6.44
C TYR A 312 13.23 2.29 -5.45
N TYR A 313 14.14 3.26 -5.38
CA TYR A 313 15.37 3.16 -4.60
C TYR A 313 15.12 2.67 -3.17
N TYR A 314 14.18 3.31 -2.47
CA TYR A 314 13.84 2.96 -1.11
C TYR A 314 13.16 1.60 -0.98
N ASP A 315 12.45 1.09 -2.00
CA ASP A 315 11.97 -0.29 -1.97
C ASP A 315 13.14 -1.28 -2.03
N PHE A 316 14.21 -0.99 -2.79
CA PHE A 316 15.41 -1.83 -2.78
C PHE A 316 16.06 -1.86 -1.40
N VAL A 317 16.26 -0.68 -0.81
CA VAL A 317 16.97 -0.59 0.47
C VAL A 317 16.13 -1.13 1.63
N LEU A 318 14.89 -0.67 1.80
CA LEU A 318 14.03 -1.01 2.93
C LEU A 318 13.70 -2.50 2.98
N PHE A 319 13.48 -3.13 1.82
CA PHE A 319 13.11 -4.55 1.74
C PHE A 319 14.32 -5.46 1.42
N GLY A 320 15.53 -4.91 1.39
CA GLY A 320 16.76 -5.67 1.20
C GLY A 320 16.87 -6.38 -0.15
N PHE A 321 16.27 -5.81 -1.20
CA PHE A 321 16.41 -6.36 -2.56
C PHE A 321 17.74 -5.92 -3.19
N PRO A 322 18.38 -6.79 -3.99
CA PRO A 322 19.57 -6.40 -4.73
C PRO A 322 19.21 -5.35 -5.79
N PHE A 323 20.07 -4.33 -5.92
CA PHE A 323 20.01 -3.40 -7.04
C PHE A 323 20.29 -4.13 -8.36
N PRO A 324 19.61 -3.76 -9.45
CA PRO A 324 19.90 -4.32 -10.76
C PRO A 324 21.19 -3.73 -11.34
N ASP A 325 21.85 -4.49 -12.21
CA ASP A 325 22.94 -3.97 -13.03
C ASP A 325 22.43 -2.87 -13.96
N VAL A 326 23.15 -1.76 -14.04
CA VAL A 326 22.88 -0.69 -15.00
C VAL A 326 23.75 -0.91 -16.24
N PRO A 327 23.14 -1.03 -17.44
CA PRO A 327 23.89 -1.14 -18.69
C PRO A 327 24.86 0.03 -18.85
N ARG A 328 26.06 -0.25 -19.36
CA ARG A 328 27.10 0.76 -19.60
C ARG A 328 26.67 1.79 -20.64
#